data_AF-A0A4Z1T919-F1
#
_entry.id   AF-A0A4Z1T919-F1
#
_cell.length_a   1.000
_cell.length_b   1.000
_cell.length_c   1.000
_cell.angle_alpha   90.00
_cell.angle_beta   90.00
_cell.angle_gamma   90.00
#
_symmetry.space_group_name_H-M   'P 1'
#
loop_
_entity.id
_entity.type
_entity.pdbx_description
1 polymer ?
#
loop_
_entity_poly.entity_id
_entity_poly.type
_entity_poly.pdbx_seq_one_letter_code
_entity_poly.pdbx_strand_id
1 'polypeptide(L)'
;MSDLQQLSSKFISVHSLSAAKGHKYKCIICNSEGSFLCTQCRSCYCCREHLLLDDLACHALLCDRQAAMREIMKLPLATRTRPEISAKLRSLRDECRRVAYLESRRHVLEGNNELALPAAERSLFFAKEIYGNNSVELIPPLLALADVACLAGAQDAARGYASRARWLLLGKEAELRVEVETQLRPHIRHCNELINKLTGRQDAVLSARMSTDQSYNIQKLTRPFGASFSNNALRVPPVLQAYAEAEAETRVLKAEESSAGETYLTNCISDEIFRTKDGIRFAYLTARYWASETRLRTAENLYTEAIDSAALACYYSALATGSNSISTALQLYALAKLFILSMSVGERCAVAVMEQAQKILRGTLIQYYAPYVIAVRQYTAESAAEPDSRTLTKVMAEFHKADRNREEDERLAFRADIKESIQHMLFTTDYFEKAFGQKGATFIECVVCVALCLEIVEDASRPEYVANAWELIRGVDPAILHPILHRVFTLVFPY
;
A
#
# COMPACT_ATOMS: atom_id res chain seq x y z
N MET A 1 -17.12 18.64 34.95
CA MET A 1 -17.73 18.14 33.70
C MET A 1 -18.53 19.20 32.93
N SER A 2 -18.35 20.50 33.21
CA SER A 2 -19.07 21.62 32.57
C SER A 2 -18.27 22.35 31.48
N ASP A 3 -16.95 22.14 31.40
CA ASP A 3 -16.06 22.95 30.54
C ASP A 3 -15.89 22.39 29.11
N LEU A 4 -16.53 21.27 28.77
CA LEU A 4 -16.51 20.68 27.42
C LEU A 4 -17.62 21.22 26.49
N GLN A 5 -18.39 22.22 26.93
CA GLN A 5 -19.61 22.64 26.24
C GLN A 5 -19.49 23.85 25.31
N GLN A 6 -18.40 24.63 25.36
CA GLN A 6 -18.20 25.74 24.41
C GLN A 6 -17.49 25.25 23.13
N LEU A 7 -18.19 25.41 22.01
CA LEU A 7 -17.58 25.26 20.68
C LEU A 7 -16.45 26.30 20.54
N SER A 8 -15.36 25.91 19.87
CA SER A 8 -14.30 26.83 19.49
C SER A 8 -14.89 28.07 18.81
N SER A 9 -14.34 29.25 19.10
CA SER A 9 -14.76 30.54 18.51
C SER A 9 -14.73 30.57 16.97
N LYS A 10 -14.09 29.57 16.35
CA LYS A 10 -14.08 29.37 14.90
C LYS A 10 -15.43 28.92 14.35
N PHE A 11 -16.32 28.33 15.15
CA PHE A 11 -17.60 27.79 14.71
C PHE A 11 -18.78 28.66 15.16
N ILE A 12 -19.71 28.91 14.24
CA ILE A 12 -20.95 29.63 14.51
C ILE A 12 -22.16 28.79 14.11
N SER A 13 -23.29 29.00 14.78
CA SER A 13 -24.57 28.47 14.31
C SER A 13 -25.12 29.39 13.23
N VAL A 14 -25.64 28.80 12.16
CA VAL A 14 -26.21 29.50 11.00
C VAL A 14 -27.57 28.94 10.67
N HIS A 15 -28.50 29.81 10.26
CA HIS A 15 -29.80 29.40 9.77
C HIS A 15 -29.71 29.06 8.27
N SER A 16 -30.51 28.09 7.82
CA SER A 16 -30.60 27.69 6.40
C SER A 16 -30.92 28.83 5.43
N LEU A 17 -31.58 29.90 5.91
CA LEU A 17 -31.96 31.09 5.14
C LEU A 17 -30.82 32.11 4.99
N SER A 18 -29.73 31.95 5.73
CA SER A 18 -28.57 32.84 5.67
C SER A 18 -27.67 32.58 4.45
N ALA A 19 -27.91 31.50 3.71
CA ALA A 19 -27.19 31.19 2.48
C ALA A 19 -27.61 32.13 1.33
N ALA A 20 -26.65 32.47 0.46
CA ALA A 20 -26.93 33.27 -0.74
C ALA A 20 -28.01 32.58 -1.60
N LYS A 21 -28.85 33.37 -2.27
CA LYS A 21 -29.97 32.86 -3.07
C LYS A 21 -29.49 31.79 -4.07
N GLY A 22 -30.03 30.57 -3.95
CA GLY A 22 -29.66 29.42 -4.78
C GLY A 22 -28.56 28.51 -4.22
N HIS A 23 -27.91 28.91 -3.11
CA HIS A 23 -26.94 28.09 -2.40
C HIS A 23 -27.54 27.52 -1.11
N LYS A 24 -27.15 26.30 -0.76
CA LYS A 24 -27.48 25.66 0.53
C LYS A 24 -26.19 25.28 1.23
N TYR A 25 -26.13 25.50 2.54
CA TYR A 25 -25.10 24.93 3.38
C TYR A 25 -25.34 23.43 3.47
N LYS A 26 -24.39 22.62 2.98
CA LYS A 26 -24.46 21.16 3.04
C LYS A 26 -23.41 20.63 3.99
N CYS A 27 -23.80 19.69 4.84
CA CYS A 27 -22.89 19.01 5.76
C CYS A 27 -21.79 18.29 4.97
N ILE A 28 -20.53 18.46 5.38
CA ILE A 28 -19.39 17.82 4.70
C ILE A 28 -19.43 16.29 4.83
N ILE A 29 -19.95 15.77 5.94
CA ILE A 29 -20.01 14.33 6.21
C ILE A 29 -21.23 13.70 5.51
N CYS A 30 -22.45 14.14 5.82
CA CYS A 30 -23.67 13.46 5.36
C CYS A 30 -24.43 14.19 4.24
N ASN A 31 -23.94 15.33 3.76
CA ASN A 31 -24.55 16.13 2.70
C ASN A 31 -25.97 16.68 2.99
N SER A 32 -26.46 16.58 4.24
CA SER A 32 -27.74 17.17 4.68
C SER A 32 -27.62 18.68 4.94
N GLU A 33 -28.71 19.37 5.25
CA GLU A 33 -28.69 20.83 5.47
C GLU A 33 -27.87 21.20 6.73
N GLY A 34 -26.94 22.15 6.57
CA GLY A 34 -26.00 22.56 7.61
C GLY A 34 -26.56 23.64 8.55
N SER A 35 -26.33 23.46 9.84
CA SER A 35 -26.71 24.38 10.93
C SER A 35 -25.50 24.99 11.65
N PHE A 36 -24.29 24.44 11.46
CA PHE A 36 -23.03 24.94 11.98
C PHE A 36 -22.07 25.26 10.84
N LEU A 37 -21.30 26.33 10.98
CA LEU A 37 -20.37 26.84 9.97
C LEU A 37 -19.05 27.24 10.60
N CYS A 38 -17.93 26.78 10.01
CA CYS A 38 -16.61 27.31 10.32
C CYS A 38 -16.43 28.70 9.66
N THR A 39 -16.08 29.72 10.42
CA THR A 39 -15.95 31.10 9.90
C THR A 39 -14.77 31.27 8.94
N GLN A 40 -13.71 30.48 9.13
CA GLN A 40 -12.48 30.48 8.32
C GLN A 40 -12.66 29.70 7.01
N CYS A 41 -12.82 28.38 7.12
CA CYS A 41 -12.88 27.48 5.98
C CYS A 41 -14.31 27.24 5.44
N ARG A 42 -15.36 27.85 6.02
CA ARG A 42 -16.79 27.73 5.62
C ARG A 42 -17.28 26.31 5.43
N SER A 43 -16.61 25.34 6.05
CA SER A 43 -17.11 23.99 6.23
C SER A 43 -18.39 24.02 7.03
N CYS A 44 -19.38 23.27 6.60
CA CYS A 44 -20.72 23.24 7.18
C CYS A 44 -21.02 21.88 7.78
N TYR A 45 -21.79 21.85 8.87
CA TYR A 45 -22.20 20.63 9.57
C TYR A 45 -23.67 20.71 9.97
N CYS A 46 -24.41 19.60 9.90
CA CYS A 46 -25.83 19.56 10.24
C CYS A 46 -26.09 19.44 11.75
N CYS A 47 -25.16 18.86 12.50
CA CYS A 47 -25.23 18.67 13.95
C CYS A 47 -23.85 18.90 14.59
N ARG A 48 -23.84 19.06 15.92
CA ARG A 48 -22.62 19.24 16.72
C ARG A 48 -21.71 18.02 16.65
N GLU A 49 -22.29 16.82 16.58
CA GLU A 49 -21.52 15.56 16.50
C GLU A 49 -20.69 15.50 15.22
N HIS A 50 -21.29 15.78 14.05
CA HIS A 50 -20.55 15.83 12.78
C HIS A 50 -19.47 16.91 12.76
N LEU A 51 -19.71 18.07 13.39
CA LEU A 51 -18.69 19.09 13.54
C LEU A 51 -17.50 18.56 14.35
N LEU A 52 -17.75 18.01 15.53
CA LEU A 52 -16.70 17.50 16.42
C LEU A 52 -15.95 16.32 15.78
N LEU A 53 -16.68 15.44 15.08
CA LEU A 53 -16.12 14.29 14.38
C LEU A 53 -15.13 14.75 13.30
N ASP A 54 -15.51 15.70 12.44
CA ASP A 54 -14.62 16.23 11.40
C ASP A 54 -13.44 17.01 12.00
N ASP A 55 -13.69 17.82 13.04
CA ASP A 55 -12.65 18.63 13.71
C ASP A 55 -11.55 17.77 14.32
N LEU A 56 -11.93 16.70 15.04
CA LEU A 56 -11.00 15.71 15.59
C LEU A 56 -10.34 14.84 14.52
N ALA A 57 -11.06 14.54 13.44
CA ALA A 57 -10.53 13.70 12.38
C ALA A 57 -9.45 14.39 11.56
N CYS A 58 -9.74 15.56 10.99
CA CYS A 58 -8.80 16.27 10.12
C CYS A 58 -9.06 17.76 9.94
N HIS A 59 -10.24 18.30 10.26
CA HIS A 59 -10.55 19.70 9.97
C HIS A 59 -9.61 20.68 10.68
N ALA A 60 -9.21 20.43 11.92
CA ALA A 60 -8.24 21.28 12.62
C ALA A 60 -6.93 21.45 11.83
N LEU A 61 -6.47 20.39 11.14
CA LEU A 61 -5.23 20.37 10.34
C LEU A 61 -5.41 20.96 8.93
N LEU A 62 -6.62 20.84 8.38
CA LEU A 62 -6.95 21.28 7.02
C LEU A 62 -7.52 22.70 6.95
N CYS A 63 -8.02 23.26 8.06
CA CYS A 63 -8.81 24.49 8.09
C CYS A 63 -8.09 25.67 7.42
N ASP A 64 -6.84 25.93 7.80
CA ASP A 64 -6.06 27.07 7.30
C ASP A 64 -5.74 26.93 5.81
N ARG A 65 -5.43 25.71 5.35
CA ARG A 65 -5.19 25.40 3.93
C ARG A 65 -6.45 25.61 3.10
N GLN A 66 -7.59 25.14 3.61
CA GLN A 66 -8.89 25.35 2.96
C GLN A 66 -9.31 26.83 2.97
N ALA A 67 -8.98 27.59 4.01
CA ALA A 67 -9.18 29.04 4.05
C ALA A 67 -8.33 29.74 2.98
N ALA A 68 -7.05 29.39 2.85
CA ALA A 68 -6.17 29.92 1.80
C ALA A 68 -6.69 29.59 0.38
N MET A 69 -7.18 28.37 0.16
CA MET A 69 -7.83 27.99 -1.10
C MET A 69 -9.06 28.87 -1.38
N ARG A 70 -9.88 29.16 -0.38
CA ARG A 70 -11.03 30.07 -0.55
C ARG A 70 -10.60 31.47 -0.94
N GLU A 71 -9.56 32.02 -0.32
CA GLU A 71 -9.07 33.36 -0.68
C GLU A 71 -8.63 33.41 -2.15
N ILE A 72 -7.97 32.36 -2.65
CA ILE A 72 -7.64 32.24 -4.08
C ILE A 72 -8.92 32.17 -4.94
N MET A 73 -9.96 31.47 -4.47
CA MET A 73 -11.23 31.33 -5.19
C MET A 73 -12.06 32.62 -5.25
N LYS A 74 -11.81 33.59 -4.37
CA LYS A 74 -12.43 34.93 -4.44
C LYS A 74 -11.80 35.82 -5.52
N LEU A 75 -10.61 35.49 -6.00
CA LEU A 75 -9.93 36.27 -7.03
C LEU A 75 -10.69 36.19 -8.37
N PRO A 76 -10.65 37.26 -9.20
CA PRO A 76 -11.22 37.21 -10.54
C PRO A 76 -10.64 36.07 -11.36
N LEU A 77 -11.45 35.49 -12.27
CA LEU A 77 -11.05 34.34 -13.08
C LEU A 77 -9.73 34.56 -13.82
N ALA A 78 -9.53 35.75 -14.41
CA ALA A 78 -8.32 36.13 -15.13
C ALA A 78 -7.04 36.09 -14.28
N THR A 79 -7.16 36.33 -12.97
CA THR A 79 -6.05 36.22 -12.02
C THR A 79 -5.87 34.77 -11.58
N ARG A 80 -6.96 34.06 -11.32
CA ARG A 80 -6.94 32.65 -10.88
C ARG A 80 -6.37 31.70 -11.94
N THR A 81 -6.54 32.00 -13.22
CA THR A 81 -6.01 31.19 -14.33
C THR A 81 -4.51 31.38 -14.58
N ARG A 82 -3.88 32.39 -13.95
CA ARG A 82 -2.43 32.58 -14.05
C ARG A 82 -1.71 31.31 -13.59
N PRO A 83 -0.65 30.87 -14.30
CA PRO A 83 -0.01 29.58 -14.04
C PRO A 83 0.51 29.47 -12.59
N GLU A 84 1.03 30.56 -12.03
CA GLU A 84 1.52 30.60 -10.65
C GLU A 84 0.40 30.37 -9.61
N ILE A 85 -0.75 31.01 -9.80
CA ILE A 85 -1.88 30.93 -8.87
C ILE A 85 -2.61 29.59 -9.02
N SER A 86 -2.77 29.11 -10.25
CA SER A 86 -3.37 27.80 -10.50
C SER A 86 -2.46 26.66 -9.99
N ALA A 87 -1.15 26.78 -10.13
CA ALA A 87 -0.18 25.85 -9.53
C ALA A 87 -0.22 25.90 -8.00
N LYS A 88 -0.27 27.09 -7.39
CA LYS A 88 -0.43 27.24 -5.94
C LYS A 88 -1.72 26.61 -5.42
N LEU A 89 -2.84 26.82 -6.12
CA LEU A 89 -4.12 26.21 -5.76
C LEU A 89 -4.07 24.68 -5.88
N ARG A 90 -3.42 24.16 -6.92
CA ARG A 90 -3.22 22.72 -7.11
C ARG A 90 -2.36 22.13 -5.99
N SER A 91 -1.27 22.81 -5.63
CA SER A 91 -0.38 22.41 -4.53
C SER A 91 -1.12 22.38 -3.18
N LEU A 92 -1.92 23.40 -2.86
CA LEU A 92 -2.73 23.41 -1.63
C LEU A 92 -3.75 22.25 -1.57
N ARG A 93 -4.39 21.94 -2.71
CA ARG A 93 -5.31 20.79 -2.79
C ARG A 93 -4.58 19.47 -2.58
N ASP A 94 -3.42 19.31 -3.21
CA ASP A 94 -2.64 18.08 -3.08
C ASP A 94 -2.12 17.89 -1.66
N GLU A 95 -1.70 18.96 -1.01
CA GLU A 95 -1.32 18.94 0.40
C GLU A 95 -2.52 18.55 1.29
N CYS A 96 -3.70 19.13 1.05
CA CYS A 96 -4.91 18.73 1.78
C CYS A 96 -5.28 17.25 1.56
N ARG A 97 -5.19 16.76 0.31
CA ARG A 97 -5.41 15.35 -0.03
C ARG A 97 -4.47 14.45 0.77
N ARG A 98 -3.19 14.82 0.82
CA ARG A 98 -2.12 14.06 1.46
C ARG A 98 -2.27 14.03 2.97
N VAL A 99 -2.44 15.18 3.61
CA VAL A 99 -2.65 15.28 5.06
C VAL A 99 -3.88 14.47 5.48
N ALA A 100 -4.99 14.59 4.76
CA ALA A 100 -6.21 13.83 5.04
C ALA A 100 -5.99 12.30 4.90
N TYR A 101 -5.20 11.87 3.90
CA TYR A 101 -4.85 10.46 3.74
C TYR A 101 -4.01 9.94 4.92
N LEU A 102 -2.98 10.67 5.32
CA LEU A 102 -2.09 10.27 6.41
C LEU A 102 -2.83 10.22 7.76
N GLU A 103 -3.69 11.20 8.04
CA GLU A 103 -4.53 11.19 9.24
C GLU A 103 -5.50 10.00 9.25
N SER A 104 -6.11 9.67 8.11
CA SER A 104 -6.96 8.48 8.00
C SER A 104 -6.18 7.21 8.35
N ARG A 105 -4.97 7.05 7.80
CA ARG A 105 -4.09 5.91 8.10
C ARG A 105 -3.67 5.87 9.56
N ARG A 106 -3.35 7.02 10.16
CA ARG A 106 -3.01 7.13 11.58
C ARG A 106 -4.16 6.66 12.46
N HIS A 107 -5.38 7.15 12.21
CA HIS A 107 -6.58 6.76 12.95
C HIS A 107 -6.89 5.26 12.81
N VAL A 108 -6.74 4.69 11.60
CA VAL A 108 -6.86 3.22 11.39
C VAL A 108 -5.88 2.45 12.27
N LEU A 109 -4.60 2.86 12.30
CA LEU A 109 -3.58 2.18 13.09
C LEU A 109 -3.77 2.35 14.60
N GLU A 110 -4.44 3.41 15.04
CA GLU A 110 -4.82 3.66 16.44
C GLU A 110 -6.13 2.95 16.84
N GLY A 111 -6.86 2.34 15.89
CA GLY A 111 -8.16 1.73 16.12
C GLY A 111 -9.33 2.73 16.18
N ASN A 112 -9.09 4.01 15.87
CA ASN A 112 -10.07 5.08 15.87
C ASN A 112 -10.85 5.13 14.53
N ASN A 113 -11.57 4.05 14.21
CA ASN A 113 -12.22 3.89 12.90
C ASN A 113 -13.25 5.00 12.57
N GLU A 114 -13.94 5.53 13.59
CA GLU A 114 -14.91 6.61 13.43
C GLU A 114 -14.27 7.92 12.95
N LEU A 115 -13.04 8.21 13.38
CA LEU A 115 -12.27 9.39 12.93
C LEU A 115 -11.58 9.15 11.59
N ALA A 116 -11.24 7.90 11.29
CA ALA A 116 -10.56 7.54 10.04
C ALA A 116 -11.44 7.77 8.80
N LEU A 117 -12.75 7.58 8.92
CA LEU A 117 -13.72 7.69 7.82
C LEU A 117 -13.79 9.10 7.23
N PRO A 118 -14.12 10.17 7.99
CA PRO A 118 -14.16 11.53 7.45
C PRO A 118 -12.80 11.95 6.87
N ALA A 119 -11.68 11.58 7.49
CA ALA A 119 -10.35 11.87 6.94
C ALA A 119 -10.13 11.20 5.56
N ALA A 120 -10.54 9.93 5.40
CA ALA A 120 -10.45 9.22 4.12
C ALA A 120 -11.34 9.87 3.03
N GLU A 121 -12.56 10.27 3.40
CA GLU A 121 -13.50 10.95 2.48
C GLU A 121 -12.96 12.30 2.02
N ARG A 122 -12.36 13.08 2.93
CA ARG A 122 -11.70 14.35 2.59
C ARG A 122 -10.53 14.12 1.64
N SER A 123 -9.73 13.07 1.84
CA SER A 123 -8.67 12.72 0.90
C SER A 123 -9.23 12.41 -0.50
N LEU A 124 -10.28 11.58 -0.59
CA LEU A 124 -10.93 11.27 -1.87
C LEU A 124 -11.52 12.52 -2.54
N PHE A 125 -12.13 13.42 -1.76
CA PHE A 125 -12.69 14.67 -2.26
C PHE A 125 -11.63 15.52 -2.96
N PHE A 126 -10.51 15.79 -2.29
CA PHE A 126 -9.43 16.59 -2.88
C PHE A 126 -8.77 15.88 -4.07
N ALA A 127 -8.62 14.56 -4.01
CA ALA A 127 -8.10 13.80 -5.14
C ALA A 127 -8.98 13.95 -6.40
N LYS A 128 -10.31 13.91 -6.25
CA LYS A 128 -11.26 14.15 -7.36
C LYS A 128 -11.17 15.59 -7.89
N GLU A 129 -10.98 16.59 -7.04
CA GLU A 129 -10.81 17.98 -7.49
C GLU A 129 -9.54 18.19 -8.32
N ILE A 130 -8.45 17.46 -8.04
CA ILE A 130 -7.16 17.63 -8.72
C ILE A 130 -7.10 16.81 -10.01
N TYR A 131 -7.51 15.54 -9.95
CA TYR A 131 -7.24 14.56 -11.00
C TYR A 131 -8.50 14.11 -11.76
N GLY A 132 -9.69 14.51 -11.31
CA GLY A 132 -10.96 14.06 -11.88
C GLY A 132 -11.36 12.66 -11.42
N ASN A 133 -12.49 12.15 -11.94
CA ASN A 133 -13.15 10.94 -11.42
C ASN A 133 -12.57 9.60 -11.90
N ASN A 134 -11.71 9.61 -12.93
CA ASN A 134 -11.18 8.41 -13.60
C ASN A 134 -9.65 8.31 -13.52
N SER A 135 -9.03 8.99 -12.56
CA SER A 135 -7.58 8.94 -12.37
C SER A 135 -7.15 7.82 -11.42
N VAL A 136 -6.00 7.21 -11.72
CA VAL A 136 -5.31 6.25 -10.83
C VAL A 136 -4.95 6.84 -9.46
N GLU A 137 -4.84 8.16 -9.38
CA GLU A 137 -4.55 8.90 -8.14
C GLU A 137 -5.66 8.79 -7.09
N LEU A 138 -6.84 8.31 -7.50
CA LEU A 138 -7.95 8.02 -6.61
C LEU A 138 -7.80 6.67 -5.91
N ILE A 139 -6.90 5.78 -6.37
CA ILE A 139 -6.75 4.43 -5.80
C ILE A 139 -6.37 4.49 -4.31
N PRO A 140 -5.32 5.22 -3.87
CA PRO A 140 -4.97 5.27 -2.45
C PRO A 140 -6.11 5.71 -1.52
N PRO A 141 -6.85 6.81 -1.78
CA PRO A 141 -7.98 7.19 -0.92
C PRO A 141 -9.18 6.25 -1.03
N LEU A 142 -9.43 5.61 -2.17
CA LEU A 142 -10.46 4.57 -2.29
C LEU A 142 -10.12 3.34 -1.44
N LEU A 143 -8.86 2.91 -1.44
CA LEU A 143 -8.41 1.79 -0.61
C LEU A 143 -8.42 2.14 0.87
N ALA A 144 -8.08 3.39 1.24
CA ALA A 144 -8.24 3.85 2.62
C ALA A 144 -9.71 3.78 3.09
N LEU A 145 -10.66 4.20 2.25
CA LEU A 145 -12.09 4.03 2.54
C LEU A 145 -12.50 2.56 2.63
N ALA A 146 -11.95 1.70 1.79
CA ALA A 146 -12.21 0.26 1.85
C ALA A 146 -11.71 -0.34 3.18
N ASP A 147 -10.49 0.02 3.60
CA ASP A 147 -9.91 -0.42 4.87
C ASP A 147 -10.76 0.05 6.06
N VAL A 148 -11.14 1.33 6.08
CA VAL A 148 -11.98 1.90 7.17
C VAL A 148 -13.35 1.23 7.20
N ALA A 149 -14.00 1.06 6.04
CA ALA A 149 -15.30 0.39 5.95
C ALA A 149 -15.23 -1.07 6.39
N CYS A 150 -14.15 -1.78 6.05
CA CYS A 150 -13.88 -3.14 6.50
C CYS A 150 -13.80 -3.21 8.04
N LEU A 151 -13.03 -2.31 8.65
CA LEU A 151 -12.87 -2.24 10.11
C LEU A 151 -14.15 -1.82 10.84
N ALA A 152 -15.00 -1.02 10.20
CA ALA A 152 -16.32 -0.66 10.70
C ALA A 152 -17.38 -1.78 10.52
N GLY A 153 -17.02 -2.92 9.91
CA GLY A 153 -17.94 -4.02 9.61
C GLY A 153 -18.88 -3.76 8.43
N ALA A 154 -18.68 -2.69 7.66
CA ALA A 154 -19.47 -2.35 6.49
C ALA A 154 -18.89 -2.99 5.21
N GLN A 155 -18.91 -4.33 5.12
CA GLN A 155 -18.24 -5.06 4.04
C GLN A 155 -18.74 -4.69 2.63
N ASP A 156 -20.04 -4.40 2.47
CA ASP A 156 -20.62 -4.00 1.19
C ASP A 156 -20.03 -2.68 0.66
N ALA A 157 -19.91 -1.68 1.54
CA ALA A 157 -19.29 -0.41 1.18
C ALA A 157 -17.81 -0.60 0.84
N ALA A 158 -17.13 -1.43 1.62
CA ALA A 158 -15.72 -1.73 1.43
C ALA A 158 -15.44 -2.40 0.07
N ARG A 159 -16.26 -3.39 -0.32
CA ARG A 159 -16.23 -4.01 -1.65
C ARG A 159 -16.51 -3.01 -2.76
N GLY A 160 -17.45 -2.08 -2.54
CA GLY A 160 -17.75 -1.01 -3.49
C GLY A 160 -16.53 -0.13 -3.77
N TYR A 161 -15.82 0.30 -2.73
CA TYR A 161 -14.60 1.10 -2.87
C TYR A 161 -13.45 0.30 -3.51
N ALA A 162 -13.22 -0.94 -3.08
CA ALA A 162 -12.20 -1.82 -3.65
C ALA A 162 -12.48 -2.11 -5.14
N SER A 163 -13.73 -2.37 -5.52
CA SER A 163 -14.14 -2.59 -6.91
C SER A 163 -13.90 -1.34 -7.77
N ARG A 164 -14.15 -0.14 -7.22
CA ARG A 164 -13.85 1.11 -7.91
C ARG A 164 -12.34 1.29 -8.11
N ALA A 165 -11.53 0.96 -7.11
CA ALA A 165 -10.07 0.99 -7.22
C ALA A 165 -9.56 -0.01 -8.27
N ARG A 166 -10.09 -1.24 -8.27
CA ARG A 166 -9.78 -2.28 -9.26
C ARG A 166 -10.07 -1.82 -10.69
N TRP A 167 -11.21 -1.17 -10.91
CA TRP A 167 -11.58 -0.66 -12.22
C TRP A 167 -10.56 0.37 -12.75
N LEU A 168 -10.05 1.25 -11.88
CA LEU A 168 -9.00 2.22 -12.25
C LEU A 168 -7.67 1.52 -12.56
N LEU A 169 -7.31 0.47 -11.81
CA LEU A 169 -6.12 -0.34 -12.06
C LEU A 169 -6.20 -1.03 -13.42
N LEU A 170 -7.31 -1.69 -13.73
CA LEU A 170 -7.52 -2.37 -15.01
C LEU A 170 -7.42 -1.38 -16.19
N GLY A 171 -7.95 -0.16 -16.02
CA GLY A 171 -7.79 0.89 -17.02
C GLY A 171 -6.33 1.26 -17.25
N LYS A 172 -5.54 1.40 -16.18
CA LYS A 172 -4.12 1.75 -16.28
C LYS A 172 -3.27 0.61 -16.85
N GLU A 173 -3.58 -0.63 -16.49
CA GLU A 173 -2.92 -1.81 -17.04
C GLU A 173 -3.08 -1.86 -18.57
N ALA A 174 -4.31 -1.65 -19.06
CA ALA A 174 -4.58 -1.61 -20.50
C ALA A 174 -3.82 -0.46 -21.20
N GLU A 175 -3.77 0.72 -20.59
CA GLU A 175 -3.01 1.87 -21.11
C GLU A 175 -1.51 1.56 -21.23
N LEU A 176 -0.90 1.03 -20.16
CA LEU A 176 0.53 0.66 -20.13
C LEU A 176 0.84 -0.46 -21.11
N ARG A 177 -0.05 -1.45 -21.22
CA ARG A 177 0.09 -2.54 -22.17
C ARG A 177 0.12 -2.01 -23.60
N VAL A 178 -0.82 -1.15 -23.99
CA VAL A 178 -0.83 -0.55 -25.32
C VAL A 178 0.45 0.25 -25.58
N GLU A 179 0.91 1.03 -24.60
CA GLU A 179 2.15 1.79 -24.71
C GLU A 179 3.36 0.88 -24.99
N VAL A 180 3.59 -0.12 -24.14
CA VAL A 180 4.69 -1.08 -24.30
C VAL A 180 4.56 -1.86 -25.61
N GLU A 181 3.36 -2.30 -25.96
CA GLU A 181 3.12 -3.02 -27.21
C GLU A 181 3.44 -2.16 -28.43
N THR A 182 3.08 -0.87 -28.42
CA THR A 182 3.42 0.05 -29.52
C THR A 182 4.93 0.28 -29.64
N GLN A 183 5.66 0.32 -28.52
CA GLN A 183 7.11 0.46 -28.49
C GLN A 183 7.83 -0.80 -28.98
N LEU A 184 7.35 -1.99 -28.60
CA LEU A 184 7.98 -3.27 -28.97
C LEU A 184 7.66 -3.72 -30.40
N ARG A 185 6.50 -3.31 -30.95
CA ARG A 185 6.03 -3.77 -32.27
C ARG A 185 7.04 -3.59 -33.42
N PRO A 186 7.77 -2.46 -33.56
CA PRO A 186 8.80 -2.32 -34.58
C PRO A 186 9.98 -3.28 -34.39
N HIS A 187 10.41 -3.51 -33.15
CA HIS A 187 11.50 -4.43 -32.83
C HIS A 187 11.14 -5.88 -33.13
N ILE A 188 9.93 -6.30 -32.75
CA ILE A 188 9.42 -7.65 -33.05
C ILE A 188 9.36 -7.87 -34.57
N ARG A 189 8.88 -6.88 -35.33
CA ARG A 189 8.86 -6.94 -36.80
C ARG A 189 10.26 -7.09 -37.38
N HIS A 190 11.21 -6.29 -36.92
CA HIS A 190 12.60 -6.37 -37.38
C HIS A 190 13.25 -7.74 -37.09
N CYS A 191 13.04 -8.27 -35.88
CA CYS A 191 13.52 -9.61 -35.52
C CYS A 191 12.90 -10.70 -36.42
N ASN A 192 11.59 -10.62 -36.69
CA ASN A 192 10.92 -11.55 -37.61
C ASN A 192 11.49 -11.47 -39.03
N GLU A 193 11.76 -10.27 -39.54
CA GLU A 193 12.39 -10.09 -40.85
C GLU A 193 13.78 -10.72 -40.91
N LEU A 194 14.58 -10.59 -39.84
CA LEU A 194 15.90 -11.23 -39.75
C LEU A 194 15.79 -12.76 -39.70
N ILE A 195 14.87 -13.31 -38.90
CA ILE A 195 14.64 -14.75 -38.81
C ILE A 195 14.21 -15.30 -40.18
N ASN A 196 13.29 -14.63 -40.87
CA ASN A 196 12.85 -15.02 -42.21
C ASN A 196 14.02 -15.01 -43.22
N LYS A 197 14.91 -14.00 -43.15
CA LYS A 197 16.13 -13.95 -43.98
C LYS A 197 17.11 -15.09 -43.69
N LEU A 198 17.30 -15.44 -42.42
CA LEU A 198 18.27 -16.46 -42.00
C LEU A 198 17.77 -17.89 -42.22
N THR A 199 16.46 -18.14 -42.05
CA THR A 199 15.87 -19.48 -42.12
C THR A 199 15.32 -19.85 -43.50
N GLY A 200 15.20 -18.87 -44.41
CA GLY A 200 14.58 -19.07 -45.73
C GLY A 200 13.09 -19.44 -45.66
N ARG A 201 12.48 -19.43 -44.47
CA ARG A 201 11.04 -19.63 -44.26
C ARG A 201 10.33 -18.28 -44.47
N GLN A 202 9.27 -18.26 -45.27
CA GLN A 202 8.40 -17.08 -45.39
C GLN A 202 7.39 -16.95 -44.24
N ASP A 203 7.36 -17.96 -43.35
CA ASP A 203 6.34 -18.13 -42.31
C ASP A 203 6.91 -18.20 -40.88
N ALA A 204 7.96 -17.42 -40.53
CA ALA A 204 8.31 -17.28 -39.11
C ALA A 204 7.26 -16.38 -38.42
N VAL A 205 6.23 -17.03 -37.89
CA VAL A 205 5.12 -16.41 -37.19
C VAL A 205 5.45 -16.32 -35.69
N LEU A 206 6.25 -15.33 -35.29
CA LEU A 206 5.82 -14.61 -34.09
C LEU A 206 4.64 -13.77 -34.57
N SER A 207 3.43 -14.29 -34.37
CA SER A 207 2.22 -13.65 -34.89
C SER A 207 2.22 -12.20 -34.43
N ALA A 208 2.34 -11.28 -35.38
CA ALA A 208 2.08 -9.86 -35.17
C ALA A 208 0.58 -9.60 -34.94
N ARG A 209 -0.16 -10.58 -34.39
CA ARG A 209 -1.46 -10.36 -33.75
C ARG A 209 -1.21 -9.92 -32.31
N MET A 210 -0.47 -8.82 -32.17
CA MET A 210 -0.56 -8.00 -30.95
C MET A 210 -1.96 -7.41 -30.98
N SER A 211 -2.89 -8.07 -30.30
CA SER A 211 -4.33 -7.92 -30.44
C SER A 211 -4.74 -6.44 -30.32
N THR A 212 -5.02 -5.80 -31.44
CA THR A 212 -5.78 -4.55 -31.45
C THR A 212 -7.26 -4.78 -31.13
N ASP A 213 -7.69 -6.03 -30.96
CA ASP A 213 -9.10 -6.43 -30.76
C ASP A 213 -9.31 -7.37 -29.56
N GLN A 214 -8.59 -7.17 -28.45
CA GLN A 214 -9.19 -7.50 -27.15
C GLN A 214 -9.82 -6.22 -26.60
N SER A 215 -10.94 -5.85 -27.19
CA SER A 215 -12.01 -5.25 -26.39
C SER A 215 -12.23 -6.22 -25.23
N TYR A 216 -11.64 -5.90 -24.08
CA TYR A 216 -11.85 -6.64 -22.84
C TYR A 216 -13.36 -6.83 -22.71
N ASN A 217 -13.81 -8.07 -22.90
CA ASN A 217 -15.17 -8.47 -22.59
C ASN A 217 -15.26 -8.48 -21.06
N ILE A 218 -15.37 -7.28 -20.47
CA ILE A 218 -15.60 -7.02 -19.04
C ILE A 218 -16.89 -7.73 -18.57
N GLN A 219 -17.75 -8.18 -19.49
CA GLN A 219 -19.01 -8.87 -19.20
C GLN A 219 -18.93 -10.39 -19.03
N LYS A 220 -17.78 -11.06 -19.23
CA LYS A 220 -17.68 -12.53 -19.10
C LYS A 220 -17.14 -13.07 -17.77
N LEU A 221 -16.81 -12.20 -16.82
CA LEU A 221 -16.51 -12.59 -15.43
C LEU A 221 -17.76 -12.73 -14.55
N THR A 222 -18.95 -12.66 -15.14
CA THR A 222 -20.24 -12.84 -14.44
C THR A 222 -21.17 -13.76 -15.23
N ARG A 223 -20.86 -15.04 -15.38
CA ARG A 223 -21.88 -16.09 -15.58
C ARG A 223 -21.50 -17.42 -14.91
N PRO A 224 -22.49 -18.18 -14.42
CA PRO A 224 -22.29 -19.36 -13.59
C PRO A 224 -21.86 -20.56 -14.43
N PHE A 225 -21.04 -21.41 -13.81
CA PHE A 225 -20.65 -22.71 -14.31
C PHE A 225 -21.87 -23.62 -14.58
N GLY A 226 -21.86 -24.31 -15.73
CA GLY A 226 -22.72 -25.46 -15.98
C GLY A 226 -23.44 -25.44 -17.32
N ALA A 227 -22.81 -25.97 -18.37
CA ALA A 227 -23.53 -26.62 -19.48
C ALA A 227 -22.58 -27.57 -20.21
N SER A 228 -22.85 -28.86 -20.04
CA SER A 228 -22.17 -30.01 -20.62
C SER A 228 -22.33 -30.03 -22.15
N PHE A 229 -21.23 -30.21 -22.89
CA PHE A 229 -21.30 -30.47 -24.33
C PHE A 229 -21.68 -31.94 -24.59
N SER A 230 -22.77 -32.12 -25.33
CA SER A 230 -23.24 -33.39 -25.88
C SER A 230 -22.35 -33.81 -27.06
N ASN A 231 -21.82 -35.03 -26.99
CA ASN A 231 -21.11 -35.70 -28.07
C ASN A 231 -22.11 -36.37 -29.04
N ASN A 232 -21.96 -36.11 -30.34
CA ASN A 232 -22.45 -37.01 -31.38
C ASN A 232 -21.35 -37.17 -32.43
N ALA A 233 -20.62 -38.28 -32.34
CA ALA A 233 -19.60 -38.68 -33.31
C ALA A 233 -20.21 -39.60 -34.37
N LEU A 234 -20.19 -39.17 -35.63
CA LEU A 234 -20.41 -40.04 -36.79
C LEU A 234 -19.05 -40.65 -37.21
N ARG A 235 -19.00 -41.98 -37.32
CA ARG A 235 -17.79 -42.75 -37.62
C ARG A 235 -17.33 -42.55 -39.08
N VAL A 236 -16.06 -42.21 -39.26
CA VAL A 236 -15.35 -42.17 -40.55
C VAL A 236 -14.44 -43.42 -40.67
N PRO A 237 -14.17 -43.97 -41.88
CA PRO A 237 -13.40 -45.21 -42.03
C PRO A 237 -11.91 -45.12 -41.62
N PRO A 238 -11.27 -46.24 -41.23
CA PRO A 238 -10.01 -46.26 -40.46
C PRO A 238 -8.77 -45.69 -41.18
N VAL A 239 -8.74 -45.73 -42.52
CA VAL A 239 -7.57 -45.31 -43.31
C VAL A 239 -7.53 -43.79 -43.52
N LEU A 240 -8.70 -43.15 -43.60
CA LEU A 240 -8.81 -41.67 -43.59
C LEU A 240 -8.66 -41.12 -42.17
N GLN A 241 -8.94 -41.93 -41.15
CA GLN A 241 -8.74 -41.59 -39.75
C GLN A 241 -7.26 -41.42 -39.42
N ALA A 242 -6.38 -42.33 -39.84
CA ALA A 242 -4.93 -42.21 -39.54
C ALA A 242 -4.26 -40.99 -40.18
N TYR A 243 -4.65 -40.59 -41.41
CA TYR A 243 -4.16 -39.36 -42.05
C TYR A 243 -4.79 -38.09 -41.45
N ALA A 244 -6.07 -38.13 -41.09
CA ALA A 244 -6.74 -37.02 -40.40
C ALA A 244 -6.25 -36.88 -38.94
N GLU A 245 -5.88 -37.97 -38.27
CA GLU A 245 -5.30 -38.02 -36.93
C GLU A 245 -3.86 -37.50 -36.98
N ALA A 246 -3.04 -37.87 -37.97
CA ALA A 246 -1.70 -37.30 -38.16
C ALA A 246 -1.75 -35.80 -38.54
N GLU A 247 -2.65 -35.36 -39.42
CA GLU A 247 -2.86 -33.93 -39.68
C GLU A 247 -3.44 -33.20 -38.46
N ALA A 248 -4.33 -33.82 -37.69
CA ALA A 248 -4.88 -33.26 -36.47
C ALA A 248 -3.81 -33.15 -35.39
N GLU A 249 -2.96 -34.16 -35.19
CA GLU A 249 -1.80 -34.13 -34.30
C GLU A 249 -0.82 -33.03 -34.72
N THR A 250 -0.53 -32.90 -36.02
CA THR A 250 0.34 -31.81 -36.51
C THR A 250 -0.30 -30.43 -36.33
N ARG A 251 -1.64 -30.31 -36.46
CA ARG A 251 -2.38 -29.07 -36.20
C ARG A 251 -2.47 -28.76 -34.70
N VAL A 252 -2.61 -29.77 -33.85
CA VAL A 252 -2.61 -29.66 -32.39
C VAL A 252 -1.23 -29.22 -31.92
N LEU A 253 -0.15 -29.86 -32.38
CA LEU A 253 1.22 -29.47 -32.07
C LEU A 253 1.53 -28.03 -32.53
N LYS A 254 1.11 -27.63 -33.74
CA LYS A 254 1.23 -26.24 -34.19
C LYS A 254 0.39 -25.26 -33.37
N ALA A 255 -0.79 -25.67 -32.90
CA ALA A 255 -1.63 -24.84 -32.04
C ALA A 255 -1.06 -24.72 -30.63
N GLU A 256 -0.46 -25.78 -30.09
CA GLU A 256 0.25 -25.79 -28.81
C GLU A 256 1.51 -24.93 -28.87
N GLU A 257 2.31 -25.04 -29.94
CA GLU A 257 3.46 -24.17 -30.20
C GLU A 257 3.05 -22.69 -30.35
N SER A 258 1.96 -22.41 -31.06
CA SER A 258 1.42 -21.05 -31.20
C SER A 258 0.91 -20.50 -29.86
N SER A 259 0.23 -21.31 -29.07
CA SER A 259 -0.27 -20.96 -27.73
C SER A 259 0.87 -20.70 -26.74
N ALA A 260 1.93 -21.52 -26.78
CA ALA A 260 3.14 -21.32 -25.99
C ALA A 260 3.86 -20.02 -26.39
N GLY A 261 3.95 -19.72 -27.69
CA GLY A 261 4.51 -18.48 -28.20
C GLY A 261 3.73 -17.22 -27.78
N GLU A 262 2.40 -17.27 -27.82
CA GLU A 262 1.54 -16.17 -27.37
C GLU A 262 1.61 -15.95 -25.85
N THR A 263 1.69 -17.04 -25.08
CA THR A 263 1.90 -16.97 -23.62
C THR A 263 3.25 -16.35 -23.29
N TYR A 264 4.31 -16.77 -23.99
CA TYR A 264 5.65 -16.21 -23.82
C TYR A 264 5.67 -14.70 -24.14
N LEU A 265 5.09 -14.30 -25.27
CA LEU A 265 4.99 -12.87 -25.64
C LEU A 265 4.21 -12.07 -24.60
N THR A 266 3.11 -12.62 -24.08
CA THR A 266 2.30 -11.97 -23.03
C THR A 266 3.11 -11.78 -21.74
N ASN A 267 3.92 -12.78 -21.36
CA ASN A 267 4.81 -12.67 -20.20
C ASN A 267 5.90 -11.62 -20.43
N CYS A 268 6.52 -11.59 -21.63
CA CYS A 268 7.53 -10.59 -21.97
C CYS A 268 6.96 -9.17 -21.96
N ILE A 269 5.74 -8.96 -22.48
CA ILE A 269 5.07 -7.66 -22.43
C ILE A 269 4.81 -7.26 -20.98
N SER A 270 4.35 -8.20 -20.16
CA SER A 270 4.11 -7.95 -18.73
C SER A 270 5.39 -7.56 -17.99
N ASP A 271 6.49 -8.27 -18.23
CA ASP A 271 7.81 -7.95 -17.66
C ASP A 271 8.29 -6.56 -18.10
N GLU A 272 8.09 -6.21 -19.37
CA GLU A 272 8.51 -4.91 -19.90
C GLU A 272 7.66 -3.77 -19.34
N ILE A 273 6.37 -3.98 -19.07
CA ILE A 273 5.52 -3.00 -18.34
C ILE A 273 6.19 -2.63 -17.03
N PHE A 274 6.56 -3.61 -16.20
CA PHE A 274 7.11 -3.35 -14.86
C PHE A 274 8.52 -2.76 -14.85
N ARG A 275 9.24 -2.77 -15.98
CA ARG A 275 10.54 -2.07 -16.13
C ARG A 275 10.39 -0.57 -16.33
N THR A 276 9.22 -0.11 -16.77
CA THR A 276 8.95 1.32 -16.92
C THR A 276 8.73 1.99 -15.56
N LYS A 277 9.00 3.30 -15.47
CA LYS A 277 8.73 4.07 -14.23
C LYS A 277 7.26 4.01 -13.83
N ASP A 278 6.35 4.09 -14.82
CA ASP A 278 4.92 3.99 -14.59
C ASP A 278 4.48 2.57 -14.23
N GLY A 279 5.20 1.55 -14.69
CA GLY A 279 5.03 0.16 -14.29
C GLY A 279 5.39 -0.11 -12.83
N ILE A 280 6.49 0.46 -12.33
CA ILE A 280 6.85 0.38 -10.90
C ILE A 280 5.76 1.01 -10.05
N ARG A 281 5.25 2.18 -10.48
CA ARG A 281 4.14 2.86 -9.82
C ARG A 281 2.86 2.04 -9.86
N PHE A 282 2.55 1.43 -11.00
CA PHE A 282 1.42 0.53 -11.17
C PHE A 282 1.54 -0.68 -10.24
N ALA A 283 2.71 -1.32 -10.17
CA ALA A 283 2.96 -2.42 -9.22
C ALA A 283 2.72 -1.99 -7.77
N TYR A 284 3.16 -0.79 -7.37
CA TYR A 284 2.90 -0.27 -6.02
C TYR A 284 1.40 -0.14 -5.73
N LEU A 285 0.63 0.43 -6.65
CA LEU A 285 -0.83 0.59 -6.49
C LEU A 285 -1.54 -0.76 -6.49
N THR A 286 -1.11 -1.70 -7.33
CA THR A 286 -1.63 -3.06 -7.41
C THR A 286 -1.34 -3.84 -6.13
N ALA A 287 -0.13 -3.70 -5.55
CA ALA A 287 0.21 -4.28 -4.25
C ALA A 287 -0.72 -3.77 -3.14
N ARG A 288 -0.96 -2.46 -3.09
CA ARG A 288 -1.88 -1.85 -2.11
C ARG A 288 -3.32 -2.34 -2.28
N TYR A 289 -3.79 -2.49 -3.52
CA TYR A 289 -5.10 -3.06 -3.80
C TYR A 289 -5.21 -4.49 -3.26
N TRP A 290 -4.26 -5.36 -3.59
CA TRP A 290 -4.29 -6.74 -3.13
C TRP A 290 -4.16 -6.86 -1.61
N ALA A 291 -3.36 -6.00 -0.96
CA ALA A 291 -3.30 -5.95 0.50
C ALA A 291 -4.65 -5.59 1.15
N SER A 292 -5.39 -4.67 0.53
CA SER A 292 -6.74 -4.28 1.00
C SER A 292 -7.76 -5.40 0.74
N GLU A 293 -7.69 -6.04 -0.43
CA GLU A 293 -8.50 -7.22 -0.78
C GLU A 293 -8.24 -8.39 0.19
N THR A 294 -6.99 -8.62 0.58
CA THR A 294 -6.62 -9.61 1.61
C THR A 294 -7.32 -9.30 2.92
N ARG A 295 -7.31 -8.04 3.38
CA ARG A 295 -8.01 -7.63 4.61
C ARG A 295 -9.52 -7.86 4.51
N LEU A 296 -10.13 -7.55 3.36
CA LEU A 296 -11.56 -7.78 3.12
C LEU A 296 -11.92 -9.26 3.20
N ARG A 297 -11.20 -10.11 2.47
CA ARG A 297 -11.43 -11.56 2.47
C ARG A 297 -11.19 -12.17 3.86
N THR A 298 -10.20 -11.66 4.59
CA THR A 298 -9.94 -12.07 5.98
C THR A 298 -11.11 -11.71 6.89
N ALA A 299 -11.69 -10.51 6.76
CA ALA A 299 -12.86 -10.08 7.52
C ALA A 299 -14.13 -10.90 7.17
N GLU A 300 -14.19 -11.46 5.97
CA GLU A 300 -15.26 -12.37 5.52
C GLU A 300 -15.00 -13.85 5.88
N ASN A 301 -13.90 -14.16 6.58
CA ASN A 301 -13.44 -15.52 6.90
C ASN A 301 -13.11 -16.39 5.67
N LEU A 302 -12.82 -15.78 4.52
CA LEU A 302 -12.42 -16.46 3.29
C LEU A 302 -10.89 -16.63 3.25
N TYR A 303 -10.34 -17.39 4.20
CA TYR A 303 -8.89 -17.46 4.44
C TYR A 303 -8.08 -18.04 3.27
N THR A 304 -8.61 -19.03 2.55
CA THR A 304 -7.94 -19.62 1.38
C THR A 304 -7.78 -18.62 0.25
N GLU A 305 -8.85 -17.89 -0.06
CA GLU A 305 -8.83 -16.82 -1.08
C GLU A 305 -8.02 -15.60 -0.62
N ALA A 306 -7.93 -15.36 0.69
CA ALA A 306 -7.09 -14.32 1.27
C ALA A 306 -5.60 -14.64 1.10
N ILE A 307 -5.21 -15.92 1.17
CA ILE A 307 -3.82 -16.36 0.90
C ILE A 307 -3.41 -15.99 -0.52
N ASP A 308 -4.25 -16.29 -1.52
CA ASP A 308 -3.95 -15.96 -2.92
C ASP A 308 -3.79 -14.45 -3.11
N SER A 309 -4.67 -13.66 -2.48
CA SER A 309 -4.58 -12.20 -2.51
C SER A 309 -3.31 -11.69 -1.82
N ALA A 310 -2.92 -12.29 -0.68
CA ALA A 310 -1.72 -11.92 0.05
C ALA A 310 -0.45 -12.27 -0.73
N ALA A 311 -0.44 -13.40 -1.44
CA ALA A 311 0.65 -13.78 -2.32
C ALA A 311 0.81 -12.78 -3.47
N LEU A 312 -0.29 -12.34 -4.09
CA LEU A 312 -0.27 -11.28 -5.10
C LEU A 312 0.22 -9.95 -4.52
N ALA A 313 -0.25 -9.56 -3.33
CA ALA A 313 0.24 -8.35 -2.66
C ALA A 313 1.75 -8.41 -2.41
N CYS A 314 2.27 -9.56 -1.96
CA CYS A 314 3.69 -9.79 -1.75
C CYS A 314 4.49 -9.70 -3.05
N TYR A 315 4.01 -10.34 -4.12
CA TYR A 315 4.64 -10.31 -5.45
C TYR A 315 4.76 -8.88 -5.98
N TYR A 316 3.66 -8.13 -6.01
CA TYR A 316 3.66 -6.75 -6.50
C TYR A 316 4.44 -5.80 -5.59
N SER A 317 4.46 -6.03 -4.28
CA SER A 317 5.32 -5.25 -3.36
C SER A 317 6.80 -5.45 -3.68
N ALA A 318 7.20 -6.70 -3.91
CA ALA A 318 8.57 -7.05 -4.27
C ALA A 318 8.97 -6.45 -5.63
N LEU A 319 8.05 -6.42 -6.61
CA LEU A 319 8.28 -5.74 -7.89
C LEU A 319 8.43 -4.22 -7.73
N ALA A 320 7.59 -3.60 -6.91
CA ALA A 320 7.57 -2.15 -6.78
C ALA A 320 8.74 -1.57 -5.97
N THR A 321 9.12 -2.26 -4.89
CA THR A 321 10.04 -1.71 -3.88
C THR A 321 11.26 -2.61 -3.63
N GLY A 322 11.29 -3.80 -4.21
CA GLY A 322 12.32 -4.80 -3.99
C GLY A 322 11.93 -5.85 -2.95
N SER A 323 12.63 -6.99 -2.99
CA SER A 323 12.41 -8.13 -2.09
C SER A 323 12.83 -7.87 -0.64
N ASN A 324 13.75 -6.92 -0.43
CA ASN A 324 14.28 -6.56 0.91
C ASN A 324 13.66 -5.27 1.46
N SER A 325 12.48 -4.88 0.98
CA SER A 325 11.78 -3.68 1.46
C SER A 325 10.87 -3.99 2.66
N ILE A 326 10.59 -2.95 3.46
CA ILE A 326 9.63 -3.06 4.57
C ILE A 326 8.22 -3.41 4.09
N SER A 327 7.80 -2.88 2.93
CA SER A 327 6.51 -3.21 2.31
C SER A 327 6.40 -4.71 2.02
N THR A 328 7.47 -5.33 1.51
CA THR A 328 7.48 -6.77 1.24
C THR A 328 7.48 -7.58 2.54
N ALA A 329 8.20 -7.13 3.56
CA ALA A 329 8.16 -7.76 4.89
C ALA A 329 6.75 -7.76 5.50
N LEU A 330 6.01 -6.64 5.38
CA LEU A 330 4.62 -6.53 5.84
C LEU A 330 3.72 -7.57 5.16
N GLN A 331 3.84 -7.75 3.85
CA GLN A 331 3.05 -8.74 3.12
C GLN A 331 3.40 -10.18 3.52
N LEU A 332 4.68 -10.47 3.80
CA LEU A 332 5.10 -11.78 4.31
C LEU A 332 4.52 -12.07 5.69
N TYR A 333 4.50 -11.07 6.59
CA TYR A 333 3.84 -11.22 7.88
C TYR A 333 2.33 -11.47 7.74
N ALA A 334 1.66 -10.76 6.84
CA ALA A 334 0.24 -10.96 6.56
C ALA A 334 -0.03 -12.38 6.03
N LEU A 335 0.81 -12.87 5.10
CA LEU A 335 0.73 -14.22 4.55
C LEU A 335 0.94 -15.30 5.63
N ALA A 336 1.95 -15.12 6.50
CA ALA A 336 2.22 -16.07 7.58
C ALA A 336 1.07 -16.15 8.59
N LYS A 337 0.46 -15.00 8.92
CA LYS A 337 -0.75 -14.96 9.75
C LYS A 337 -1.89 -15.74 9.10
N LEU A 338 -2.08 -15.62 7.80
CA LEU A 338 -3.13 -16.35 7.08
C LEU A 338 -2.89 -17.85 7.01
N PHE A 339 -1.63 -18.30 6.89
CA PHE A 339 -1.31 -19.74 6.96
C PHE A 339 -1.73 -20.37 8.29
N ILE A 340 -1.57 -19.63 9.39
CA ILE A 340 -2.02 -20.08 10.70
C ILE A 340 -3.55 -20.09 10.77
N LEU A 341 -4.21 -19.02 10.32
CA LEU A 341 -5.67 -18.90 10.39
C LEU A 341 -6.40 -19.88 9.47
N SER A 342 -5.86 -20.16 8.28
CA SER A 342 -6.48 -21.09 7.33
C SER A 342 -6.32 -22.55 7.73
N MET A 343 -5.34 -22.86 8.59
CA MET A 343 -4.89 -24.22 8.91
C MET A 343 -4.55 -25.09 7.68
N SER A 344 -4.43 -24.48 6.49
CA SER A 344 -4.20 -25.19 5.23
C SER A 344 -2.73 -25.52 5.02
N VAL A 345 -1.85 -24.71 5.60
CA VAL A 345 -0.40 -24.88 5.54
C VAL A 345 0.11 -25.16 6.95
N GLY A 346 1.04 -26.11 7.08
CA GLY A 346 1.60 -26.47 8.38
C GLY A 346 2.28 -25.28 9.08
N GLU A 347 2.18 -25.23 10.41
CA GLU A 347 2.73 -24.18 11.27
C GLU A 347 4.22 -23.91 11.01
N ARG A 348 5.00 -24.96 10.66
CA ARG A 348 6.41 -24.83 10.30
C ARG A 348 6.65 -23.89 9.12
N CYS A 349 5.79 -23.92 8.11
CA CYS A 349 5.91 -23.03 6.95
C CYS A 349 5.56 -21.58 7.34
N ALA A 350 4.55 -21.40 8.21
CA ALA A 350 4.21 -20.06 8.71
C ALA A 350 5.39 -19.46 9.48
N VAL A 351 6.01 -20.21 10.38
CA VAL A 351 7.21 -19.78 11.12
C VAL A 351 8.37 -19.44 10.17
N ALA A 352 8.61 -20.25 9.13
CA ALA A 352 9.65 -19.96 8.15
C ALA A 352 9.42 -18.65 7.38
N VAL A 353 8.16 -18.36 7.02
CA VAL A 353 7.79 -17.08 6.38
C VAL A 353 7.95 -15.91 7.35
N MET A 354 7.57 -16.08 8.63
CA MET A 354 7.79 -15.06 9.67
C MET A 354 9.28 -14.77 9.86
N GLU A 355 10.14 -15.79 9.86
CA GLU A 355 11.58 -15.64 10.00
C GLU A 355 12.15 -14.84 8.82
N GLN A 356 11.70 -15.11 7.60
CA GLN A 356 12.10 -14.34 6.42
C GLN A 356 11.64 -12.88 6.50
N ALA A 357 10.40 -12.63 6.96
CA ALA A 357 9.90 -11.28 7.19
C ALA A 357 10.73 -10.53 8.24
N GLN A 358 11.07 -11.19 9.35
CA GLN A 358 11.92 -10.65 10.42
C GLN A 358 13.32 -10.33 9.92
N LYS A 359 13.90 -11.20 9.09
CA LYS A 359 15.22 -10.98 8.48
C LYS A 359 15.26 -9.71 7.63
N ILE A 360 14.21 -9.47 6.83
CA ILE A 360 14.09 -8.27 6.01
C ILE A 360 13.96 -7.04 6.91
N LEU A 361 13.04 -7.06 7.88
CA LEU A 361 12.81 -5.95 8.80
C LEU A 361 14.07 -5.58 9.60
N ARG A 362 14.81 -6.58 10.10
CA ARG A 362 16.11 -6.38 10.75
C ARG A 362 17.09 -5.64 9.84
N GLY A 363 17.16 -6.02 8.57
CA GLY A 363 17.96 -5.33 7.57
C GLY A 363 17.57 -3.86 7.42
N THR A 364 16.27 -3.58 7.35
CA THR A 364 15.74 -2.21 7.29
C THR A 364 16.09 -1.39 8.53
N LEU A 365 15.96 -1.95 9.74
CA LEU A 365 16.32 -1.26 10.99
C LEU A 365 17.82 -0.94 11.04
N ILE A 366 18.66 -1.88 10.65
CA ILE A 366 20.11 -1.66 10.58
C ILE A 366 20.43 -0.52 9.60
N GLN A 367 19.77 -0.47 8.45
CA GLN A 367 19.95 0.62 7.48
C GLN A 367 19.46 1.96 8.04
N TYR A 368 18.32 1.99 8.73
CA TYR A 368 17.77 3.19 9.35
C TYR A 368 18.74 3.80 10.38
N TYR A 369 19.31 2.97 11.26
CA TYR A 369 20.27 3.38 12.29
C TYR A 369 21.73 3.42 11.80
N ALA A 370 22.01 3.10 10.52
CA ALA A 370 23.38 3.09 10.00
C ALA A 370 24.14 4.42 10.20
N PRO A 371 23.54 5.61 9.96
CA PRO A 371 24.21 6.88 10.20
C PRO A 371 24.66 7.05 11.65
N TYR A 372 23.83 6.63 12.61
CA TYR A 372 24.16 6.65 14.04
C TYR A 372 25.35 5.74 14.35
N VAL A 373 25.33 4.50 13.85
CA VAL A 373 26.42 3.54 14.05
C VAL A 373 27.73 4.03 13.44
N ILE A 374 27.69 4.66 12.25
CA ILE A 374 28.87 5.21 11.58
C ILE A 374 29.47 6.36 12.41
N ALA A 375 28.64 7.28 12.89
CA ALA A 375 29.10 8.40 13.73
C ALA A 375 29.78 7.92 15.01
N VAL A 376 29.19 6.92 15.69
CA VAL A 376 29.80 6.32 16.89
C VAL A 376 31.14 5.64 16.56
N ARG A 377 31.23 4.93 15.42
CA ARG A 377 32.48 4.28 15.00
C ARG A 377 33.59 5.30 14.71
N GLN A 378 33.26 6.40 14.02
CA GLN A 378 34.20 7.49 13.74
C GLN A 378 34.74 8.09 15.05
N TYR A 379 33.85 8.39 16.00
CA TYR A 379 34.26 8.86 17.32
C TYR A 379 35.22 7.90 18.03
N THR A 380 34.89 6.61 18.05
CA THR A 380 35.77 5.60 18.70
C THR A 380 37.13 5.47 18.02
N ALA A 381 37.21 5.70 16.70
CA ALA A 381 38.47 5.69 15.96
C ALA A 381 39.34 6.91 16.29
N GLU A 382 38.73 8.06 16.58
CA GLU A 382 39.43 9.30 16.90
C GLU A 382 39.87 9.39 18.37
N SER A 383 39.06 8.89 19.31
CA SER A 383 39.33 9.00 20.77
C SER A 383 39.89 7.74 21.43
N ALA A 384 40.00 6.61 20.72
CA ALA A 384 40.43 5.29 21.24
C ALA A 384 39.68 4.77 22.50
N ALA A 385 38.67 5.49 22.97
CA ALA A 385 37.85 5.20 24.14
C ALA A 385 36.39 4.99 23.74
N GLU A 386 35.66 4.22 24.54
CA GLU A 386 34.21 4.11 24.38
C GLU A 386 33.54 5.46 24.63
N PRO A 387 32.51 5.83 23.84
CA PRO A 387 31.81 7.09 24.00
C PRO A 387 31.09 7.13 25.35
N ASP A 388 31.30 8.23 26.08
CA ASP A 388 30.58 8.49 27.31
C ASP A 388 29.09 8.79 27.03
N SER A 389 28.25 8.64 28.05
CA SER A 389 26.80 8.87 27.95
C SER A 389 26.47 10.24 27.33
N ARG A 390 27.22 11.29 27.71
CA ARG A 390 27.02 12.65 27.20
C ARG A 390 27.32 12.77 25.71
N THR A 391 28.34 12.11 25.19
CA THR A 391 28.65 12.11 23.76
C THR A 391 27.62 11.32 22.97
N LEU A 392 27.17 10.16 23.48
CA LEU A 392 26.10 9.39 22.87
C LEU A 392 24.81 10.21 22.73
N THR A 393 24.41 10.93 23.79
CA THR A 393 23.24 11.83 23.74
C THR A 393 23.38 12.90 22.66
N LYS A 394 24.58 13.47 22.48
CA LYS A 394 24.83 14.47 21.43
C LYS A 394 24.72 13.87 20.02
N VAL A 395 25.37 12.73 19.78
CA VAL A 395 25.33 12.06 18.47
C VAL A 395 23.89 11.64 18.14
N MET A 396 23.14 11.14 19.11
CA MET A 396 21.74 10.80 18.95
C MET A 396 20.87 12.04 18.69
N ALA A 397 21.13 13.17 19.35
CA ALA A 397 20.41 14.41 19.10
C ALA A 397 20.60 14.92 17.65
N GLU A 398 21.81 14.82 17.10
CA GLU A 398 22.07 15.14 15.70
C GLU A 398 21.43 14.12 14.75
N PHE A 399 21.40 12.83 15.09
CA PHE A 399 20.65 11.82 14.33
C PHE A 399 19.16 12.16 14.27
N HIS A 400 18.51 12.43 15.41
CA HIS A 400 17.09 12.83 15.43
C HIS A 400 16.85 14.16 14.71
N LYS A 401 17.81 15.09 14.74
CA LYS A 401 17.72 16.31 13.96
C LYS A 401 17.76 16.02 12.46
N ALA A 402 18.62 15.12 12.01
CA ALA A 402 18.66 14.66 10.62
C ALA A 402 17.35 13.95 10.23
N ASP A 403 16.80 13.10 11.10
CA ASP A 403 15.51 12.43 10.88
C ASP A 403 14.35 13.45 10.82
N ARG A 404 14.37 14.49 11.66
CA ARG A 404 13.41 15.61 11.58
C ARG A 404 13.51 16.42 10.30
N ASN A 405 14.67 16.43 9.67
CA ASN A 405 14.91 17.13 8.40
C ASN A 405 14.55 16.28 7.18
N ARG A 406 14.22 15.00 7.35
CA ARG A 406 13.64 14.20 6.25
C ARG A 406 12.32 14.79 5.83
N GLU A 407 11.94 14.55 4.58
CA GLU A 407 10.63 14.94 4.11
C GLU A 407 9.57 14.37 5.06
N GLU A 408 8.70 15.26 5.55
CA GLU A 408 7.70 14.91 6.56
C GLU A 408 6.85 13.71 6.11
N ASP A 409 6.64 13.60 4.80
CA ASP A 409 5.89 12.54 4.13
C ASP A 409 6.57 11.18 4.19
N GLU A 410 7.86 11.14 3.84
CA GLU A 410 8.65 9.93 3.91
C GLU A 410 8.73 9.45 5.36
N ARG A 411 8.90 10.38 6.30
CA ARG A 411 8.95 10.07 7.73
C ARG A 411 7.61 9.51 8.23
N LEU A 412 6.48 10.14 7.90
CA LEU A 412 5.15 9.69 8.32
C LEU A 412 4.77 8.34 7.69
N ALA A 413 5.07 8.15 6.40
CA ALA A 413 4.83 6.88 5.71
C ALA A 413 5.67 5.75 6.33
N PHE A 414 6.96 5.99 6.57
CA PHE A 414 7.85 5.01 7.20
C PHE A 414 7.39 4.66 8.62
N ARG A 415 7.04 5.66 9.44
CA ARG A 415 6.51 5.42 10.80
C ARG A 415 5.21 4.61 10.77
N ALA A 416 4.33 4.85 9.80
CA ALA A 416 3.11 4.07 9.62
C ALA A 416 3.41 2.60 9.26
N ASP A 417 4.34 2.35 8.34
CA ASP A 417 4.75 1.00 7.96
C ASP A 417 5.45 0.27 9.13
N ILE A 418 6.25 0.98 9.94
CA ILE A 418 6.85 0.43 11.17
C ILE A 418 5.76 0.10 12.19
N LYS A 419 4.77 0.97 12.39
CA LYS A 419 3.65 0.71 13.30
C LYS A 419 2.82 -0.50 12.88
N GLU A 420 2.54 -0.66 11.58
CA GLU A 420 1.90 -1.86 11.02
C GLU A 420 2.79 -3.11 11.23
N SER A 421 4.11 -2.97 11.06
CA SER A 421 5.08 -4.06 11.31
C SER A 421 5.05 -4.51 12.77
N ILE A 422 4.97 -3.58 13.73
CA ILE A 422 4.86 -3.90 15.16
C ILE A 422 3.61 -4.75 15.42
N GLN A 423 2.46 -4.37 14.86
CA GLN A 423 1.22 -5.15 15.03
C GLN A 423 1.36 -6.59 14.54
N HIS A 424 2.06 -6.79 13.42
CA HIS A 424 2.38 -8.12 12.92
C HIS A 424 3.41 -8.86 13.79
N MET A 425 4.46 -8.17 14.23
CA MET A 425 5.53 -8.75 15.04
C MET A 425 5.00 -9.26 16.39
N LEU A 426 4.12 -8.51 17.04
CA LEU A 426 3.48 -8.91 18.29
C LEU A 426 2.69 -10.21 18.15
N PHE A 427 2.13 -10.48 16.97
CA PHE A 427 1.52 -11.77 16.69
C PHE A 427 2.59 -12.87 16.50
N THR A 428 3.75 -12.55 15.91
CA THR A 428 4.82 -13.53 15.66
C THR A 428 5.65 -13.90 16.89
N THR A 429 5.72 -13.04 17.92
CA THR A 429 6.54 -13.29 19.12
C THR A 429 6.17 -14.59 19.80
N ASP A 430 4.88 -14.88 19.94
CA ASP A 430 4.37 -16.08 20.61
C ASP A 430 4.74 -17.35 19.84
N TYR A 431 4.74 -17.28 18.50
CA TYR A 431 5.12 -18.41 17.65
C TYR A 431 6.63 -18.64 17.65
N PHE A 432 7.43 -17.58 17.68
CA PHE A 432 8.87 -17.71 17.84
C PHE A 432 9.26 -18.24 19.21
N GLU A 433 8.58 -17.82 20.28
CA GLU A 433 8.81 -18.36 21.62
C GLU A 433 8.53 -19.87 21.63
N LYS A 434 7.41 -20.33 21.06
CA LYS A 434 7.07 -21.76 20.96
C LYS A 434 8.04 -22.55 20.09
N ALA A 435 8.47 -22.00 18.96
CA ALA A 435 9.28 -22.71 17.99
C ALA A 435 10.77 -22.79 18.38
N PHE A 436 11.32 -21.71 18.94
CA PHE A 436 12.76 -21.58 19.22
C PHE A 436 13.10 -21.52 20.72
N GLY A 437 12.09 -21.36 21.59
CA GLY A 437 12.26 -21.17 23.03
C GLY A 437 12.69 -19.75 23.41
N GLN A 438 12.52 -19.41 24.68
CA GLN A 438 12.85 -18.08 25.24
C GLN A 438 14.34 -17.70 25.13
N LYS A 439 15.22 -18.68 24.95
CA LYS A 439 16.68 -18.47 24.77
C LYS A 439 17.11 -18.53 23.30
N GLY A 440 16.18 -18.72 22.37
CA GLY A 440 16.48 -18.79 20.94
C GLY A 440 16.89 -17.43 20.39
N ALA A 441 17.94 -17.40 19.55
CA ALA A 441 18.45 -16.18 18.92
C ALA A 441 17.33 -15.41 18.18
N THR A 442 16.53 -16.13 17.39
CA THR A 442 15.43 -15.56 16.58
C THR A 442 14.36 -14.88 17.43
N PHE A 443 14.00 -15.48 18.57
CA PHE A 443 13.03 -14.91 19.51
C PHE A 443 13.56 -13.63 20.15
N ILE A 444 14.79 -13.66 20.66
CA ILE A 444 15.41 -12.50 21.32
C ILE A 444 15.59 -11.37 20.31
N GLU A 445 16.05 -11.66 19.09
CA GLU A 445 16.13 -10.67 18.01
C GLU A 445 14.75 -10.07 17.68
N CYS A 446 13.68 -10.86 17.76
CA CYS A 446 12.32 -10.36 17.52
C CYS A 446 11.96 -9.30 18.56
N VAL A 447 12.17 -9.60 19.84
CA VAL A 447 11.89 -8.68 20.95
C VAL A 447 12.73 -7.39 20.85
N VAL A 448 14.02 -7.52 20.49
CA VAL A 448 14.91 -6.36 20.26
C VAL A 448 14.41 -5.49 19.10
N CYS A 449 14.02 -6.10 17.98
CA CYS A 449 13.44 -5.38 16.85
C CYS A 449 12.13 -4.68 17.24
N VAL A 450 11.26 -5.31 18.05
CA VAL A 450 10.02 -4.68 18.53
C VAL A 450 10.34 -3.42 19.34
N ALA A 451 11.28 -3.49 20.28
CA ALA A 451 11.67 -2.35 21.10
C ALA A 451 12.25 -1.19 20.26
N LEU A 452 13.12 -1.48 19.27
CA LEU A 452 13.64 -0.46 18.36
C LEU A 452 12.55 0.15 17.47
N CYS A 453 11.57 -0.64 17.03
CA CYS A 453 10.43 -0.13 16.26
C CYS A 453 9.54 0.78 17.11
N LEU A 454 9.32 0.46 18.39
CA LEU A 454 8.55 1.31 19.31
C LEU A 454 9.21 2.67 19.53
N GLU A 455 10.54 2.72 19.59
CA GLU A 455 11.30 3.99 19.64
C GLU A 455 11.07 4.86 18.39
N ILE A 456 11.09 4.24 17.20
CA ILE A 456 10.88 4.97 15.93
C ILE A 456 9.50 5.62 15.87
N VAL A 457 8.48 4.94 16.41
CA VAL A 457 7.09 5.42 16.42
C VAL A 457 6.83 6.36 17.59
N GLU A 458 7.80 6.55 18.49
CA GLU A 458 7.69 7.37 19.71
C GLU A 458 6.51 6.93 20.59
N ASP A 459 6.21 5.62 20.61
CA ASP A 459 5.10 5.06 21.37
C ASP A 459 5.51 4.81 22.83
N ALA A 460 5.44 5.88 23.63
CA ALA A 460 5.76 5.88 25.06
C ALA A 460 4.82 5.01 25.92
N SER A 461 3.75 4.45 25.35
CA SER A 461 2.76 3.66 26.10
C SER A 461 3.23 2.25 26.47
N ARG A 462 4.36 1.78 25.93
CA ARG A 462 4.83 0.38 26.07
C ARG A 462 6.27 0.22 26.59
N PRO A 463 6.63 0.81 27.75
CA PRO A 463 7.97 0.66 28.33
C PRO A 463 8.30 -0.80 28.71
N GLU A 464 7.27 -1.63 28.91
CA GLU A 464 7.40 -3.05 29.25
C GLU A 464 8.19 -3.85 28.20
N TYR A 465 8.02 -3.56 26.91
CA TYR A 465 8.78 -4.26 25.85
C TYR A 465 10.26 -3.90 25.87
N VAL A 466 10.59 -2.65 26.20
CA VAL A 466 11.98 -2.20 26.36
C VAL A 466 12.61 -2.86 27.60
N ALA A 467 11.86 -2.94 28.71
CA ALA A 467 12.30 -3.63 29.92
C ALA A 467 12.53 -5.14 29.67
N ASN A 468 11.57 -5.82 29.04
CA ASN A 468 11.66 -7.24 28.69
C ASN A 468 12.82 -7.51 27.72
N ALA A 469 13.06 -6.62 26.75
CA ALA A 469 14.22 -6.71 25.87
C ALA A 469 15.53 -6.63 26.66
N TRP A 470 15.62 -5.71 27.63
CA TRP A 470 16.78 -5.58 28.51
C TRP A 470 17.02 -6.81 29.39
N GLU A 471 15.97 -7.41 29.94
CA GLU A 471 16.07 -8.65 30.73
C GLU A 471 16.60 -9.81 29.88
N LEU A 472 16.06 -9.97 28.67
CA LEU A 472 16.48 -11.02 27.74
C LEU A 472 17.93 -10.84 27.29
N ILE A 473 18.37 -9.62 26.98
CA ILE A 473 19.76 -9.35 26.57
C ILE A 473 20.75 -9.62 27.71
N ARG A 474 20.41 -9.25 28.96
CA ARG A 474 21.28 -9.49 30.13
C ARG A 474 21.48 -10.98 30.44
N GLY A 475 20.50 -11.82 30.09
CA GLY A 475 20.52 -13.25 30.37
C GLY A 475 21.19 -14.13 29.30
N VAL A 476 21.68 -13.55 28.20
CA VAL A 476 22.11 -14.29 27.00
C VAL A 476 23.50 -13.85 26.55
N ASP A 477 24.29 -14.80 26.05
CA ASP A 477 25.62 -14.50 25.50
C ASP A 477 25.51 -13.53 24.32
N PRO A 478 26.18 -12.36 24.34
CA PRO A 478 26.18 -11.39 23.25
C PRO A 478 26.57 -11.97 21.88
N ALA A 479 27.32 -13.08 21.85
CA ALA A 479 27.71 -13.76 20.62
C ALA A 479 26.54 -14.39 19.85
N ILE A 480 25.39 -14.58 20.50
CA ILE A 480 24.19 -15.20 19.91
C ILE A 480 23.39 -14.20 19.07
N LEU A 481 23.51 -12.90 19.36
CA LEU A 481 22.76 -11.84 18.71
C LEU A 481 23.52 -11.24 17.53
N HIS A 482 22.78 -10.73 16.54
CA HIS A 482 23.39 -9.94 15.48
C HIS A 482 24.16 -8.74 16.07
N PRO A 483 25.50 -8.64 15.86
CA PRO A 483 26.36 -7.74 16.63
C PRO A 483 26.04 -6.26 16.40
N ILE A 484 25.62 -5.90 15.19
CA ILE A 484 25.19 -4.54 14.87
C ILE A 484 23.86 -4.22 15.56
N LEU A 485 22.92 -5.16 15.61
CA LEU A 485 21.60 -4.92 16.19
C LEU A 485 21.69 -4.77 17.71
N HIS A 486 22.46 -5.65 18.35
CA HIS A 486 22.78 -5.54 19.76
C HIS A 486 23.42 -4.18 20.08
N ARG A 487 24.41 -3.76 19.28
CA ARG A 487 25.07 -2.45 19.47
C ARG A 487 24.12 -1.27 19.22
N VAL A 488 23.23 -1.34 18.24
CA VAL A 488 22.20 -0.30 18.04
C VAL A 488 21.31 -0.23 19.27
N PHE A 489 20.81 -1.37 19.77
CA PHE A 489 19.93 -1.41 20.93
C PHE A 489 20.59 -0.83 22.19
N THR A 490 21.79 -1.27 22.55
CA THR A 490 22.48 -0.78 23.76
C THR A 490 22.82 0.71 23.70
N LEU A 491 23.05 1.25 22.50
CA LEU A 491 23.35 2.66 22.29
C LEU A 491 22.10 3.54 22.19
N VAL A 492 20.93 2.97 21.83
CA VAL A 492 19.65 3.68 21.77
C VAL A 492 19.01 3.79 23.16
N PHE A 493 19.10 2.72 23.96
CA PHE A 493 18.50 2.66 25.29
C PHE A 493 19.54 2.56 26.41
N PRO A 494 20.44 3.54 26.60
CA PRO A 494 21.44 3.48 27.67
C PRO A 494 20.74 3.34 29.04
N TYR A 495 21.25 2.42 29.86
CA TYR A 495 20.73 2.02 31.19
C TYR A 495 20.26 3.17 32.08
#